data_AF-A0A128A3B2-F1
#
_entry.id   AF-A0A128A3B2-F1
#
_cell.length_a   1.000
_cell.length_b   1.000
_cell.length_c   1.000
_cell.angle_alpha   90.00
_cell.angle_beta   90.00
_cell.angle_gamma   90.00
#
_symmetry.space_group_name_H-M   'P 1'
#
loop_
_entity.id
_entity.type
_entity.pdbx_description
1 polymer ?
#
loop_
_entity_poly.entity_id
_entity_poly.type
_entity_poly.pdbx_seq_one_letter_code
_entity_poly.pdbx_strand_id
1 'polypeptide(L)'
;MNAFRNMMFLVPLLVIPSIMFPIYADSSGISAAANKDSYQPGDKVIISGSVENIVNSNPVTIIVRNPMGNVYDVGQVNLLNNLFVHDFVLNDDSLGGMYDVNIKYGTASTQLHFMLNSGALSTIQVFDSAPNHVIKVRTNGTNLIKYGDVSVSTVDKTIKISMDTSKIQGSSTNQQYQIPKTIIDAPGGNILLKVDGSQILCAQSETDTMRILDCSIPANSTSLELLGTVVIPEFGPLAGLAISISAITVVILSRTSKIHF
;
A
#
# COMPACT_ATOMS: atom_id res chain seq x y z
N MET A 1 15.10 -25.12 -62.50
CA MET A 1 13.79 -24.56 -62.89
C MET A 1 12.78 -25.04 -61.85
N ASN A 2 12.29 -24.11 -61.03
CA ASN A 2 11.13 -24.09 -60.09
C ASN A 2 10.45 -25.45 -59.76
N ALA A 3 10.11 -25.81 -58.52
CA ALA A 3 9.35 -25.00 -57.59
C ALA A 3 9.23 -25.68 -56.20
N PHE A 4 9.34 -24.87 -55.14
CA PHE A 4 8.45 -24.77 -53.97
C PHE A 4 7.82 -26.02 -53.29
N ARG A 5 8.03 -26.02 -51.95
CA ARG A 5 7.02 -26.22 -50.87
C ARG A 5 6.71 -27.65 -50.41
N ASN A 6 7.20 -28.00 -49.22
CA ASN A 6 6.38 -28.02 -47.98
C ASN A 6 7.26 -28.41 -46.79
N MET A 7 7.70 -27.41 -46.02
CA MET A 7 8.29 -27.61 -44.70
C MET A 7 7.14 -27.76 -43.71
N MET A 8 6.81 -29.00 -43.34
CA MET A 8 5.81 -29.29 -42.32
C MET A 8 6.45 -29.08 -40.94
N PHE A 9 6.20 -27.92 -40.34
CA PHE A 9 6.53 -27.68 -38.93
C PHE A 9 5.60 -28.53 -38.06
N LEU A 10 6.17 -29.50 -37.36
CA LEU A 10 5.50 -30.23 -36.30
C LEU A 10 5.41 -29.29 -35.09
N VAL A 11 4.23 -28.74 -34.81
CA VAL A 11 3.97 -28.01 -33.55
C VAL A 11 3.79 -29.06 -32.46
N PRO A 12 4.62 -29.11 -31.39
CA PRO A 12 4.34 -29.97 -30.27
C PRO A 12 3.09 -29.43 -29.55
N LEU A 13 2.05 -30.25 -29.50
CA LEU A 13 0.83 -30.00 -28.73
C LEU A 13 1.22 -29.93 -27.25
N LEU A 14 1.19 -28.72 -26.68
CA LEU A 14 1.46 -28.50 -25.26
C LEU A 14 0.31 -29.12 -24.46
N VAL A 15 0.52 -30.31 -23.91
CA VAL A 15 -0.40 -30.91 -22.94
C VAL A 15 -0.24 -30.12 -21.65
N ILE A 16 -1.15 -29.19 -21.39
CA ILE A 16 -1.25 -28.52 -20.10
C ILE A 16 -1.84 -29.55 -19.13
N PRO A 17 -1.11 -30.06 -18.14
CA PRO A 17 -1.72 -30.89 -17.11
C PRO A 17 -2.72 -30.00 -16.36
N SER A 18 -4.01 -30.23 -16.60
CA SER A 18 -5.07 -29.68 -15.77
C SER A 18 -4.92 -30.31 -14.38
N ILE A 19 -4.21 -29.62 -13.50
CA ILE A 19 -4.25 -29.87 -12.06
C ILE A 19 -5.70 -29.59 -11.62
N MET A 20 -6.51 -30.64 -11.64
CA MET A 20 -7.83 -30.64 -11.02
C MET A 20 -7.60 -30.65 -9.52
N PHE A 21 -7.74 -29.49 -8.87
CA PHE A 21 -7.93 -29.46 -7.44
C PHE A 21 -9.30 -30.07 -7.12
N PRO A 22 -9.43 -30.96 -6.12
CA PRO A 22 -10.75 -31.35 -5.65
C PRO A 22 -11.44 -30.10 -5.09
N ILE A 23 -12.50 -29.64 -5.76
CA ILE A 23 -13.46 -28.71 -5.17
C ILE A 23 -14.36 -29.56 -4.29
N TYR A 24 -14.09 -29.56 -2.98
CA TYR A 24 -15.04 -30.10 -2.02
C TYR A 24 -16.23 -29.15 -1.95
N ALA A 25 -17.33 -29.52 -2.62
CA ALA A 25 -18.63 -28.94 -2.31
C ALA A 25 -19.05 -29.49 -0.94
N ASP A 26 -18.70 -28.75 0.12
CA ASP A 26 -19.24 -29.01 1.45
C ASP A 26 -20.73 -28.66 1.40
N SER A 27 -21.61 -29.66 1.39
CA SER A 27 -23.06 -29.47 1.27
C SER A 27 -23.67 -29.03 2.60
N SER A 28 -23.07 -28.04 3.26
CA SER A 28 -23.50 -27.55 4.58
C SER A 28 -24.73 -26.64 4.51
N GLY A 29 -25.31 -26.43 3.31
CA GLY A 29 -26.46 -25.55 3.08
C GLY A 29 -26.13 -24.07 3.19
N ILE A 30 -24.86 -23.72 3.36
CA ILE A 30 -24.32 -22.35 3.39
C ILE A 30 -23.00 -22.30 2.64
N SER A 31 -22.82 -21.27 1.81
CA SER A 31 -21.56 -20.98 1.12
C SER A 31 -21.07 -19.59 1.49
N ALA A 32 -19.75 -19.38 1.47
CA ALA A 32 -19.16 -18.09 1.75
C ALA A 32 -17.78 -17.93 1.09
N ALA A 33 -17.43 -16.69 0.75
CA ALA A 33 -16.12 -16.30 0.26
C ALA A 33 -15.76 -14.90 0.77
N ALA A 34 -14.46 -14.65 0.92
CA ALA A 34 -13.93 -13.32 1.09
C ALA A 34 -13.63 -12.69 -0.28
N ASN A 35 -13.62 -11.35 -0.38
CA ASN A 35 -13.36 -10.65 -1.66
C ASN A 35 -11.91 -10.75 -2.16
N LYS A 36 -10.96 -11.13 -1.29
CA LYS A 36 -9.55 -11.43 -1.59
C LYS A 36 -9.06 -12.58 -0.71
N ASP A 37 -8.03 -13.29 -1.18
CA ASP A 37 -7.32 -14.31 -0.39
C ASP A 37 -6.26 -13.72 0.56
N SER A 38 -5.81 -12.49 0.28
CA SER A 38 -4.84 -11.79 1.12
C SER A 38 -5.10 -10.29 1.21
N TYR A 39 -4.72 -9.73 2.36
CA TYR A 39 -4.97 -8.34 2.74
C TYR A 39 -3.73 -7.72 3.40
N GLN A 40 -3.72 -6.40 3.48
CA GLN A 40 -2.82 -5.61 4.30
C GLN A 40 -3.60 -4.88 5.41
N PRO A 41 -2.94 -4.46 6.51
CA PRO A 41 -3.58 -3.59 7.48
C PRO A 41 -4.18 -2.34 6.80
N GLY A 42 -5.38 -1.95 7.21
CA GLY A 42 -6.17 -0.88 6.60
C GLY A 42 -7.09 -1.35 5.47
N ASP A 43 -6.89 -2.57 4.93
CA ASP A 43 -7.81 -3.10 3.92
C ASP A 43 -9.20 -3.38 4.51
N LYS A 44 -10.21 -3.16 3.67
CA LYS A 44 -11.58 -3.60 3.92
C LYS A 44 -11.76 -5.06 3.47
N VAL A 45 -12.07 -5.93 4.43
CA VAL A 45 -12.47 -7.33 4.19
C VAL A 45 -13.97 -7.38 4.00
N ILE A 46 -14.42 -8.05 2.95
CA ILE A 46 -15.83 -8.27 2.63
C ILE A 46 -16.06 -9.77 2.52
N ILE A 47 -16.86 -10.30 3.44
CA ILE A 47 -17.31 -11.68 3.46
C ILE A 47 -18.72 -11.70 2.88
N SER A 48 -18.94 -12.52 1.86
CA SER A 48 -20.25 -12.66 1.21
C SER A 48 -20.57 -14.11 0.97
N GLY A 49 -21.85 -14.44 0.91
CA GLY A 49 -22.27 -15.81 0.74
C GLY A 49 -23.77 -15.99 0.56
N SER A 50 -24.19 -17.24 0.46
CA SER A 50 -25.58 -17.61 0.29
C SER A 50 -25.98 -18.79 1.18
N VAL A 51 -27.27 -18.84 1.53
CA VAL A 51 -27.88 -19.94 2.29
C VAL A 51 -28.92 -20.63 1.41
N GLU A 52 -28.94 -21.96 1.38
CA GLU A 52 -29.91 -22.72 0.56
C GLU A 52 -31.30 -22.77 1.21
N ASN A 53 -31.37 -23.15 2.49
CA ASN A 53 -32.63 -23.33 3.21
C ASN A 53 -32.85 -22.20 4.22
N ILE A 54 -33.64 -21.20 3.82
CA ILE A 54 -33.92 -20.02 4.65
C ILE A 54 -34.93 -20.38 5.75
N VAL A 55 -34.54 -20.14 6.99
CA VAL A 55 -35.41 -20.08 8.16
C VAL A 55 -35.64 -18.61 8.52
N ASN A 56 -36.88 -18.14 8.35
CA ASN A 56 -37.24 -16.73 8.56
C ASN A 56 -36.78 -16.23 9.95
N SER A 57 -36.26 -15.01 9.98
CA SER A 57 -35.78 -14.28 11.17
C SER A 57 -34.48 -14.78 11.81
N ASN A 58 -33.83 -15.84 11.31
CA ASN A 58 -32.50 -16.21 11.78
C ASN A 58 -31.43 -15.32 11.10
N PRO A 59 -30.50 -14.70 11.86
CA PRO A 59 -29.34 -14.03 11.27
C PRO A 59 -28.22 -15.04 10.96
N VAL A 60 -27.36 -14.70 10.01
CA VAL A 60 -26.05 -15.35 9.84
C VAL A 60 -25.10 -14.78 10.88
N THR A 61 -24.45 -15.64 11.64
CA THR A 61 -23.39 -15.26 12.59
C THR A 61 -22.03 -15.51 11.95
N ILE A 62 -21.16 -14.50 11.97
CA ILE A 62 -19.79 -14.55 11.46
C ILE A 62 -18.86 -14.26 12.63
N ILE A 63 -17.87 -15.13 12.86
CA ILE A 63 -16.82 -14.92 13.85
C ILE A 63 -15.47 -15.02 13.13
N VAL A 64 -14.71 -13.93 13.19
CA VAL A 64 -13.35 -13.86 12.67
C VAL A 64 -12.38 -14.04 13.84
N ARG A 65 -11.40 -14.93 13.69
CA ARG A 65 -10.33 -15.15 14.66
C ARG A 65 -8.98 -14.83 14.03
N ASN A 66 -8.13 -14.21 14.83
CA ASN A 66 -6.75 -13.91 14.44
C ASN A 66 -5.88 -15.20 14.50
N PRO A 67 -4.62 -15.15 14.04
CA PRO A 67 -3.73 -16.31 14.02
C PRO A 67 -3.42 -16.92 15.39
N MET A 68 -3.70 -16.22 16.50
CA MET A 68 -3.57 -16.74 17.86
C MET A 68 -4.85 -17.43 18.37
N GLY A 69 -5.90 -17.48 17.55
CA GLY A 69 -7.21 -18.00 17.91
C GLY A 69 -8.11 -17.02 18.67
N ASN A 70 -7.65 -15.79 18.92
CA ASN A 70 -8.45 -14.77 19.60
C ASN A 70 -9.53 -14.24 18.65
N VAL A 71 -10.72 -13.94 19.20
CA VAL A 71 -11.78 -13.29 18.43
C VAL A 71 -11.31 -11.89 18.02
N TYR A 72 -11.33 -11.63 16.71
CA TYR A 72 -10.95 -10.37 16.11
C TYR A 72 -12.17 -9.53 15.75
N ASP A 73 -13.17 -10.13 15.10
CA ASP A 73 -14.40 -9.47 14.68
C ASP A 73 -15.59 -10.43 14.80
N VAL A 74 -16.78 -9.87 15.05
CA VAL A 74 -18.03 -10.62 15.16
C VAL A 74 -19.15 -9.86 14.45
N GLY A 75 -19.83 -10.54 13.53
CA GLY A 75 -20.97 -10.02 12.78
C GLY A 75 -22.22 -10.86 12.99
N GLN A 76 -23.38 -10.20 13.09
CA GLN A 76 -24.69 -10.83 12.90
C GLN A 76 -25.45 -10.06 11.84
N VAL A 77 -25.74 -10.73 10.72
CA VAL A 77 -26.35 -10.09 9.55
C VAL A 77 -27.63 -10.80 9.15
N ASN A 78 -28.67 -10.02 8.88
CA ASN A 78 -29.91 -10.56 8.33
C ASN A 78 -29.72 -10.89 6.85
N LEU A 79 -30.41 -11.94 6.39
CA LEU A 79 -30.41 -12.30 4.98
C LEU A 79 -31.22 -11.29 4.16
N LEU A 80 -30.70 -10.94 2.98
CA LEU A 80 -31.46 -10.32 1.91
C LEU A 80 -31.76 -11.40 0.87
N ASN A 81 -33.00 -11.87 0.82
CA ASN A 81 -33.37 -13.13 0.17
C ASN A 81 -32.57 -14.30 0.76
N ASN A 82 -31.62 -14.85 0.00
CA ASN A 82 -30.74 -15.92 0.44
C ASN A 82 -29.28 -15.46 0.62
N LEU A 83 -28.99 -14.17 0.46
CA LEU A 83 -27.63 -13.63 0.46
C LEU A 83 -27.32 -12.93 1.78
N PHE A 84 -26.05 -12.98 2.18
CA PHE A 84 -25.51 -12.16 3.25
C PHE A 84 -24.19 -11.49 2.84
N VAL A 85 -23.93 -10.34 3.45
CA VAL A 85 -22.67 -9.61 3.32
C VAL A 85 -22.30 -9.07 4.69
N HIS A 86 -21.05 -9.26 5.09
CA HIS A 86 -20.45 -8.69 6.29
C HIS A 86 -19.11 -8.07 5.92
N ASP A 87 -18.81 -6.89 6.45
CA ASP A 87 -17.56 -6.21 6.17
C ASP A 87 -16.95 -5.56 7.41
N PHE A 88 -15.63 -5.50 7.42
CA PHE A 88 -14.85 -4.85 8.47
C PHE A 88 -13.52 -4.37 7.89
N VAL A 89 -12.84 -3.46 8.62
CA VAL A 89 -11.53 -2.95 8.24
C VAL A 89 -10.48 -3.54 9.16
N LEU A 90 -9.38 -4.04 8.58
CA LEU A 90 -8.27 -4.55 9.35
C LEU A 90 -7.53 -3.40 10.03
N ASN A 91 -7.48 -3.41 11.36
CA ASN A 91 -6.74 -2.41 12.14
C ASN A 91 -5.26 -2.41 11.79
N ASP A 92 -4.63 -1.26 11.98
CA ASP A 92 -3.24 -1.03 11.63
C ASP A 92 -2.24 -1.93 12.38
N ASP A 93 -2.58 -2.34 13.60
CA ASP A 93 -1.83 -3.18 14.52
C ASP A 93 -2.24 -4.65 14.48
N SER A 94 -3.06 -5.03 13.50
CA SER A 94 -3.51 -6.41 13.31
C SER A 94 -2.33 -7.36 13.10
N LEU A 95 -2.37 -8.49 13.80
CA LEU A 95 -1.33 -9.50 13.77
C LEU A 95 -1.27 -10.20 12.41
N GLY A 96 -0.11 -10.17 11.75
CA GLY A 96 0.08 -10.88 10.49
C GLY A 96 -0.08 -12.39 10.63
N GLY A 97 -0.63 -13.01 9.60
CA GLY A 97 -0.85 -14.46 9.53
C GLY A 97 -2.22 -14.84 8.98
N MET A 98 -2.55 -16.12 9.11
CA MET A 98 -3.81 -16.68 8.62
C MET A 98 -4.94 -16.43 9.61
N TYR A 99 -5.99 -15.78 9.15
CA TYR A 99 -7.22 -15.55 9.90
C TYR A 99 -8.23 -16.65 9.57
N ASP A 100 -8.99 -17.05 10.58
CA ASP A 100 -10.08 -18.02 10.48
C ASP A 100 -11.41 -17.30 10.53
N VAL A 101 -12.32 -17.63 9.62
CA VAL A 101 -13.67 -17.07 9.59
C VAL A 101 -14.67 -18.22 9.70
N ASN A 102 -15.35 -18.31 10.84
CA ASN A 102 -16.42 -19.27 11.06
C ASN A 102 -17.77 -18.61 10.83
N ILE A 103 -18.60 -19.21 9.97
CA ILE A 103 -19.88 -18.67 9.57
C ILE A 103 -20.94 -19.71 9.88
N LYS A 104 -22.01 -19.29 10.55
CA LYS A 104 -23.09 -20.17 11.01
C LYS A 104 -24.45 -19.58 10.74
N TYR A 105 -25.36 -20.43 10.29
CA TYR A 105 -26.76 -20.12 10.09
C TYR A 105 -27.64 -21.30 10.54
N GLY A 106 -28.34 -21.17 11.67
CA GLY A 106 -29.06 -22.30 12.26
C GLY A 106 -28.12 -23.49 12.54
N THR A 107 -28.35 -24.61 11.86
CA THR A 107 -27.48 -25.81 11.91
C THR A 107 -26.42 -25.85 10.82
N ALA A 108 -26.52 -25.01 9.79
CA ALA A 108 -25.56 -24.89 8.71
C ALA A 108 -24.32 -24.13 9.17
N SER A 109 -23.13 -24.56 8.72
CA SER A 109 -21.88 -23.87 9.00
C SER A 109 -20.87 -24.02 7.88
N THR A 110 -20.06 -23.00 7.65
CA THR A 110 -18.91 -23.04 6.76
C THR A 110 -17.74 -22.28 7.38
N GLN A 111 -16.54 -22.54 6.87
CA GLN A 111 -15.32 -21.86 7.28
C GLN A 111 -14.53 -21.42 6.05
N LEU A 112 -13.93 -20.25 6.14
CA LEU A 112 -12.95 -19.76 5.18
C LEU A 112 -11.76 -19.15 5.90
N HIS A 113 -10.69 -18.92 5.14
CA HIS A 113 -9.47 -18.33 5.65
C HIS A 113 -9.02 -17.21 4.74
N PHE A 114 -8.31 -16.23 5.30
CA PHE A 114 -7.57 -15.24 4.52
C PHE A 114 -6.23 -14.93 5.17
N MET A 115 -5.26 -14.50 4.36
CA MET A 115 -3.94 -14.12 4.85
C MET A 115 -3.89 -12.61 5.12
N LEU A 116 -3.50 -12.22 6.33
CA LEU A 116 -3.07 -10.84 6.60
C LEU A 116 -1.55 -10.75 6.45
N ASN A 117 -1.10 -10.05 5.42
CA ASN A 117 0.30 -9.68 5.22
C ASN A 117 0.60 -8.43 6.04
N SER A 118 0.72 -8.61 7.35
CA SER A 118 1.17 -7.59 8.29
C SER A 118 2.57 -7.97 8.76
N GLY A 119 3.53 -7.07 8.60
CA GLY A 119 4.82 -7.21 9.28
C GLY A 119 4.93 -6.21 10.43
N ALA A 120 6.13 -6.02 11.00
CA ALA A 120 6.24 -5.25 12.23
C ALA A 120 5.76 -3.81 12.06
N LEU A 121 4.89 -3.37 12.99
CA LEU A 121 4.51 -1.99 13.16
C LEU A 121 5.42 -1.35 14.19
N SER A 122 6.12 -0.29 13.80
CA SER A 122 6.86 0.60 14.69
C SER A 122 6.26 1.99 14.63
N THR A 123 6.38 2.73 15.72
CA THR A 123 5.87 4.10 15.82
C THR A 123 7.01 5.06 16.08
N ILE A 124 6.99 6.19 15.37
CA ILE A 124 7.88 7.32 15.63
C ILE A 124 7.02 8.44 16.20
N GLN A 125 7.31 8.81 17.45
CA GLN A 125 6.58 9.83 18.16
C GLN A 125 7.05 11.22 17.73
N VAL A 126 6.12 12.08 17.34
CA VAL A 126 6.38 13.46 16.94
C VAL A 126 5.79 14.37 18.03
N PHE A 127 6.64 14.81 18.97
CA PHE A 127 6.22 15.48 20.22
C PHE A 127 6.00 16.99 20.10
N ASP A 128 6.27 17.60 18.94
CA ASP A 128 6.22 19.07 18.76
C ASP A 128 4.97 19.54 17.98
N SER A 129 3.91 18.74 17.99
CA SER A 129 2.60 19.15 17.49
C SER A 129 1.55 18.69 18.50
N ALA A 130 0.62 19.57 18.88
CA ALA A 130 -0.52 19.22 19.72
C ALA A 130 -1.74 18.94 18.81
N PRO A 131 -2.39 17.78 18.89
CA PRO A 131 -2.04 16.59 19.69
C PRO A 131 -0.76 15.90 19.19
N ASN A 132 -0.04 15.18 20.07
CA ASN A 132 1.13 14.40 19.67
C ASN A 132 0.77 13.51 18.48
N HIS A 133 1.56 13.60 17.42
CA HIS A 133 1.32 12.78 16.24
C HIS A 133 2.29 11.61 16.19
N VAL A 134 1.89 10.59 15.43
CA VAL A 134 2.66 9.36 15.28
C VAL A 134 2.85 9.08 13.81
N ILE A 135 4.10 8.91 13.38
CA ILE A 135 4.41 8.29 12.09
C ILE A 135 4.44 6.79 12.32
N LYS A 136 3.61 6.06 11.57
CA LYS A 136 3.58 4.60 11.59
C LYS A 136 4.56 4.08 10.56
N VAL A 137 5.36 3.11 10.92
CA VAL A 137 6.34 2.47 10.04
C VAL A 137 6.07 0.99 9.98
N ARG A 138 5.83 0.48 8.77
CA ARG A 138 5.65 -0.95 8.50
C ARG A 138 6.83 -1.54 7.77
N THR A 139 7.19 -2.74 8.18
CA THR A 139 8.23 -3.56 7.53
C THR A 139 7.70 -4.95 7.26
N ASN A 140 8.20 -5.63 6.23
CA ASN A 140 7.96 -7.07 6.09
C ASN A 140 8.82 -7.82 7.12
N GLY A 141 8.20 -8.45 8.13
CA GLY A 141 8.92 -9.11 9.23
C GLY A 141 9.40 -8.14 10.31
N THR A 142 10.51 -8.46 10.99
CA THR A 142 11.06 -7.67 12.10
C THR A 142 11.60 -6.32 11.62
N ASN A 143 11.26 -5.24 12.31
CA ASN A 143 11.85 -3.94 12.02
C ASN A 143 13.34 -3.92 12.41
N LEU A 144 14.21 -3.68 11.43
CA LEU A 144 15.67 -3.64 11.58
C LEU A 144 16.21 -2.22 11.85
N ILE A 145 15.35 -1.21 11.84
CA ILE A 145 15.71 0.19 12.06
C ILE A 145 15.22 0.62 13.45
N LYS A 146 16.14 1.12 14.26
CA LYS A 146 15.80 1.77 15.52
C LYS A 146 15.72 3.27 15.30
N TYR A 147 14.53 3.85 15.45
CA TYR A 147 14.32 5.30 15.40
C TYR A 147 14.60 5.94 16.76
N GLY A 148 15.26 7.08 16.76
CA GLY A 148 15.65 7.86 17.93
C GLY A 148 14.95 9.21 17.98
N ASP A 149 15.70 10.23 18.40
CA ASP A 149 15.22 11.61 18.54
C ASP A 149 14.63 12.15 17.23
N VAL A 150 13.52 12.89 17.39
CA VAL A 150 12.78 13.55 16.32
C VAL A 150 12.85 15.06 16.56
N SER A 151 13.20 15.80 15.52
CA SER A 151 13.19 17.25 15.48
C SER A 151 12.28 17.72 14.35
N VAL A 152 11.39 18.68 14.65
CA VAL A 152 10.45 19.25 13.69
C VAL A 152 10.82 20.71 13.44
N SER A 153 10.87 21.13 12.18
CA SER A 153 10.92 22.54 11.78
C SER A 153 9.63 22.88 11.04
N THR A 154 8.77 23.67 11.68
CA THR A 154 7.53 24.16 11.05
C THR A 154 7.81 25.21 9.98
N VAL A 155 8.91 25.95 10.11
CA VAL A 155 9.37 26.96 9.13
C VAL A 155 9.81 26.28 7.84
N ASP A 156 10.65 25.26 7.96
CA ASP A 156 11.21 24.55 6.79
C ASP A 156 10.28 23.42 6.31
N LYS A 157 9.19 23.15 7.03
CA LYS A 157 8.29 21.99 6.85
C LYS A 157 9.07 20.67 6.79
N THR A 158 10.01 20.51 7.71
CA THR A 158 10.88 19.34 7.77
C THR A 158 10.72 18.57 9.08
N ILE A 159 10.88 17.25 9.01
CA ILE A 159 11.00 16.37 10.15
C ILE A 159 12.33 15.63 10.00
N LYS A 160 13.23 15.79 10.99
CA LYS A 160 14.49 15.07 11.09
C LYS A 160 14.39 14.00 12.15
N ILE A 161 14.83 12.79 11.83
CA ILE A 161 14.73 11.61 12.67
C ILE A 161 16.11 10.98 12.72
N SER A 162 16.67 10.83 13.91
CA SER A 162 17.86 10.00 14.09
C SER A 162 17.49 8.53 14.00
N MET A 163 18.36 7.70 13.44
CA MET A 163 18.12 6.26 13.33
C MET A 163 19.40 5.45 13.42
N ASP A 164 19.26 4.18 13.78
CA ASP A 164 20.31 3.18 13.74
C ASP A 164 19.85 2.02 12.85
N THR A 165 20.59 1.80 11.76
CA THR A 165 20.33 0.79 10.73
C THR A 165 21.38 -0.34 10.74
N SER A 166 22.20 -0.44 11.79
CA SER A 166 23.29 -1.43 11.91
C SER A 166 22.84 -2.89 11.84
N LYS A 167 21.55 -3.17 12.09
CA LYS A 167 20.96 -4.52 12.01
C LYS A 167 20.56 -4.93 10.58
N ILE A 168 20.67 -4.04 9.60
CA ILE A 168 20.41 -4.38 8.19
C ILE A 168 21.58 -5.22 7.67
N GLN A 169 21.32 -6.49 7.35
CA GLN A 169 22.34 -7.44 6.88
C GLN A 169 22.61 -7.35 5.35
N GLY A 170 21.86 -6.50 4.63
CA GLY A 170 21.98 -6.28 3.18
C GLY A 170 22.30 -4.83 2.82
N SER A 171 22.08 -4.44 1.56
CA SER A 171 22.30 -3.06 1.11
C SER A 171 21.25 -2.07 1.62
N SER A 172 20.01 -2.55 1.79
CA SER A 172 18.86 -1.73 2.18
C SER A 172 17.74 -2.60 2.75
N THR A 173 16.74 -1.96 3.36
CA THR A 173 15.49 -2.60 3.80
C THR A 173 14.29 -1.75 3.41
N ASN A 174 13.17 -2.39 3.08
CA ASN A 174 11.95 -1.68 2.69
C ASN A 174 11.16 -1.25 3.94
N GLN A 175 10.72 0.01 3.93
CA GLN A 175 9.96 0.65 4.99
C GLN A 175 8.78 1.37 4.35
N GLN A 176 7.58 1.11 4.85
CA GLN A 176 6.40 1.90 4.52
C GLN A 176 6.13 2.89 5.64
N TYR A 177 6.28 4.17 5.35
CA TYR A 177 5.96 5.26 6.28
C TYR A 177 4.56 5.76 6.01
N GLN A 178 3.68 5.68 7.02
CA GLN A 178 2.40 6.36 7.01
C GLN A 178 2.50 7.60 7.89
N ILE A 179 2.41 8.75 7.23
CA ILE A 179 2.68 10.05 7.82
C ILE A 179 1.37 10.84 7.81
N PRO A 180 0.88 11.31 8.97
CA PRO A 180 -0.31 12.15 9.01
C PRO A 180 -0.09 13.47 8.27
N LYS A 181 -1.04 13.83 7.38
CA LYS A 181 -1.02 15.11 6.65
C LYS A 181 -1.06 16.32 7.58
N THR A 182 -1.54 16.15 8.81
CA THR A 182 -1.56 17.19 9.84
C THR A 182 -0.17 17.56 10.36
N ILE A 183 0.85 16.70 10.21
CA ILE A 183 2.23 17.03 10.58
C ILE A 183 3.00 17.59 9.37
N ILE A 184 2.94 16.86 8.26
CA ILE A 184 3.68 17.18 7.05
C ILE A 184 2.85 16.74 5.85
N ASP A 185 2.64 17.70 4.96
CA ASP A 185 1.84 17.53 3.75
C ASP A 185 2.60 18.18 2.59
N ALA A 186 2.33 17.68 1.39
CA ALA A 186 2.83 18.21 0.13
C ALA A 186 1.66 18.34 -0.85
N PRO A 187 0.68 19.25 -0.64
CA PRO A 187 -0.50 19.32 -1.50
C PRO A 187 -0.10 19.57 -2.95
N GLY A 188 -0.55 18.69 -3.86
CA GLY A 188 -0.18 18.76 -5.28
C GLY A 188 1.25 18.33 -5.59
N GLY A 189 1.99 17.76 -4.63
CA GLY A 189 3.36 17.30 -4.79
C GLY A 189 3.68 16.06 -3.94
N ASN A 190 4.96 15.69 -3.96
CA ASN A 190 5.49 14.55 -3.23
C ASN A 190 6.26 14.98 -1.98
N ILE A 191 6.25 14.15 -0.94
CA ILE A 191 7.15 14.34 0.21
C ILE A 191 8.57 13.96 -0.24
N LEU A 192 9.54 14.81 0.02
CA LEU A 192 10.93 14.48 -0.21
C LEU A 192 11.47 13.69 0.98
N LEU A 193 12.06 12.53 0.74
CA LEU A 193 12.77 11.79 1.79
C LEU A 193 14.27 11.79 1.48
N LYS A 194 15.06 12.25 2.46
CA LYS A 194 16.52 12.19 2.43
C LYS A 194 17.03 11.25 3.52
N VAL A 195 18.06 10.50 3.20
CA VAL A 195 18.81 9.67 4.13
C VAL A 195 20.25 10.17 4.12
N ASP A 196 20.77 10.57 5.29
CA ASP A 196 22.09 11.18 5.46
C ASP A 196 22.36 12.32 4.45
N GLY A 197 21.36 13.17 4.26
CA GLY A 197 21.38 14.31 3.34
C GLY A 197 21.18 13.96 1.86
N SER A 198 21.25 12.69 1.48
CA SER A 198 21.03 12.22 0.12
C SER A 198 19.56 11.90 -0.12
N GLN A 199 18.96 12.48 -1.17
CA GLN A 199 17.58 12.19 -1.53
C GLN A 199 17.44 10.75 -2.02
N ILE A 200 16.42 10.05 -1.53
CA ILE A 200 16.04 8.74 -2.03
C ILE A 200 14.67 8.81 -2.70
N LEU A 201 14.47 8.00 -3.73
CA LEU A 201 13.19 7.89 -4.43
C LEU A 201 12.32 6.87 -3.71
N CYS A 202 11.12 7.30 -3.33
CA CYS A 202 10.09 6.44 -2.74
C CYS A 202 8.87 6.39 -3.64
N ALA A 203 8.20 5.24 -3.70
CA ALA A 203 6.85 5.20 -4.23
C ALA A 203 5.92 5.90 -3.23
N GLN A 204 4.96 6.69 -3.73
CA GLN A 204 4.06 7.46 -2.88
C GLN A 204 2.61 7.25 -3.26
N SER A 205 1.76 7.19 -2.24
CA SER A 205 0.31 7.21 -2.35
C SER A 205 -0.27 8.01 -1.19
N GLU A 206 -1.58 8.22 -1.19
CA GLU A 206 -2.23 8.96 -0.11
C GLU A 206 -3.64 8.45 0.15
N THR A 207 -4.11 8.69 1.38
CA THR A 207 -5.52 8.65 1.77
C THR A 207 -5.98 10.08 2.05
N ASP A 208 -7.21 10.28 2.51
CA ASP A 208 -7.68 11.61 2.91
C ASP A 208 -6.84 12.23 4.04
N THR A 209 -6.30 11.41 4.94
CA THR A 209 -5.63 11.85 6.17
C THR A 209 -4.14 11.54 6.23
N MET A 210 -3.64 10.62 5.41
CA MET A 210 -2.26 10.13 5.48
C MET A 210 -1.54 10.25 4.14
N ARG A 211 -0.24 10.55 4.19
CA ARG A 211 0.73 10.28 3.13
C ARG A 211 1.38 8.93 3.37
N ILE A 212 1.54 8.13 2.33
CA ILE A 212 2.14 6.80 2.39
C ILE A 212 3.37 6.80 1.49
N LEU A 213 4.54 6.50 2.07
CA LEU A 213 5.82 6.43 1.36
C LEU A 213 6.39 5.02 1.51
N ASP A 214 6.57 4.32 0.39
CA ASP A 214 7.28 3.05 0.32
C ASP A 214 8.71 3.30 -0.14
N CYS A 215 9.65 3.17 0.79
CA CYS A 215 11.06 3.54 0.59
C CYS A 215 11.98 2.36 0.87
N SER A 216 13.11 2.30 0.15
CA SER A 216 14.21 1.40 0.47
C SER A 216 15.30 2.17 1.21
N ILE A 217 15.44 1.91 2.51
CA ILE A 217 16.38 2.62 3.38
C ILE A 217 17.74 1.92 3.35
N PRO A 218 18.84 2.61 2.97
CA PRO A 218 20.18 2.05 2.97
C PRO A 218 20.65 1.60 4.35
N ALA A 219 21.51 0.58 4.37
CA ALA A 219 22.24 0.17 5.57
C ALA A 219 23.30 1.19 5.98
N ASN A 220 23.66 1.19 7.27
CA ASN A 220 24.63 2.10 7.89
C ASN A 220 24.26 3.59 7.84
N SER A 221 22.99 3.88 7.61
CA SER A 221 22.45 5.22 7.69
C SER A 221 22.06 5.66 9.09
N THR A 222 22.18 6.95 9.36
CA THR A 222 22.09 7.54 10.70
C THR A 222 20.99 8.58 10.86
N SER A 223 20.54 9.15 9.74
CA SER A 223 19.55 10.23 9.75
C SER A 223 18.56 10.10 8.60
N LEU A 224 17.31 10.41 8.90
CA LEU A 224 16.21 10.47 7.95
C LEU A 224 15.57 11.86 8.03
N GLU A 225 15.34 12.48 6.90
CA GLU A 225 14.71 13.80 6.80
C GLU A 225 13.55 13.75 5.82
N LEU A 226 12.37 14.14 6.29
CA LEU A 226 11.15 14.30 5.50
C LEU A 226 10.93 15.78 5.24
N LEU A 227 10.69 16.16 3.99
CA LEU A 227 10.39 17.55 3.60
C LEU A 227 9.06 17.62 2.86
N GLY A 228 8.12 18.38 3.41
CA GLY A 228 6.81 18.65 2.83
C GLY A 228 6.94 19.81 1.86
N THR A 229 7.27 19.53 0.61
CA THR A 229 7.35 20.59 -0.39
C THR A 229 5.99 20.89 -0.97
N VAL A 230 5.62 22.17 -1.02
CA VAL A 230 4.67 22.61 -2.05
C VAL A 230 5.54 22.69 -3.29
N VAL A 231 5.26 21.87 -4.30
CA VAL A 231 5.91 22.05 -5.61
C VAL A 231 5.74 23.51 -6.00
N ILE A 232 6.86 24.20 -6.16
CA ILE A 232 6.89 25.46 -6.89
C ILE A 232 6.32 25.09 -8.27
N PRO A 233 5.27 25.77 -8.76
CA PRO A 233 4.69 25.42 -10.05
C PRO A 233 5.83 25.32 -11.04
N GLU A 234 5.99 24.14 -11.65
CA GLU A 234 6.69 24.01 -12.91
C GLU A 234 6.21 25.17 -13.77
N PHE A 235 7.13 26.11 -14.03
CA PHE A 235 6.74 27.45 -14.42
C PHE A 235 5.67 27.34 -15.49
N GLY A 236 4.49 27.90 -15.21
CA GLY A 236 3.36 27.78 -16.12
C GLY A 236 3.67 28.38 -17.49
N PRO A 237 2.65 28.62 -18.33
CA PRO A 237 2.82 29.20 -19.67
C PRO A 237 3.72 30.46 -19.72
N LEU A 238 3.88 31.16 -18.59
CA LEU A 238 4.77 32.29 -18.38
C LEU A 238 6.27 31.99 -18.56
N ALA A 239 6.82 30.83 -18.16
CA ALA A 239 8.21 30.52 -18.51
C ALA A 239 8.37 30.14 -19.98
N GLY A 240 7.37 29.46 -20.55
CA GLY A 240 7.31 29.24 -21.99
C GLY A 240 7.36 30.57 -22.75
N LEU A 241 6.62 31.59 -22.27
CA LEU A 241 6.67 32.95 -22.80
C LEU A 241 8.05 33.60 -22.61
N ALA A 242 8.66 33.52 -21.43
CA ALA A 242 9.98 34.10 -21.18
C ALA A 242 11.06 33.47 -22.08
N ILE A 243 11.05 32.14 -22.24
CA ILE A 243 11.93 31.41 -23.14
C ILE A 243 11.66 31.79 -24.60
N SER A 244 10.39 31.91 -24.99
CA SER A 244 10.01 32.28 -26.36
C SER A 244 10.47 33.70 -26.71
N ILE A 245 10.23 34.67 -25.82
CA ILE A 245 10.66 36.06 -25.97
C ILE A 245 12.19 36.11 -26.04
N SER A 246 12.88 35.37 -25.17
CA SER A 246 14.34 35.29 -25.17
C SER A 246 14.88 34.72 -26.50
N ALA A 247 14.32 33.60 -26.98
CA ALA A 247 14.72 32.98 -28.24
C ALA A 247 14.48 33.91 -29.44
N ILE A 248 13.33 34.59 -29.50
CA ILE A 248 13.02 35.57 -30.55
C ILE A 248 14.03 36.72 -30.51
N THR A 249 14.34 37.23 -29.32
CA THR A 249 15.29 38.35 -29.13
C THR A 249 16.70 37.96 -29.59
N VAL A 250 17.17 36.75 -29.25
CA VAL A 250 18.47 36.22 -29.69
C VAL A 250 18.51 36.08 -31.20
N VAL A 251 17.47 35.52 -31.83
CA VAL A 251 17.42 35.34 -33.29
C VAL A 251 17.41 36.69 -34.01
N ILE A 252 16.67 37.68 -33.51
CA ILE A 252 16.66 39.04 -34.07
C ILE A 252 18.02 39.69 -33.94
N LEU A 253 18.61 39.70 -32.74
CA LEU A 253 19.94 40.27 -32.50
C LEU A 253 21.01 39.60 -33.36
N SER A 254 20.98 38.27 -33.47
CA SER A 254 21.90 37.50 -34.31
C SER A 254 21.78 37.82 -35.81
N ARG A 255 20.62 38.28 -36.29
CA ARG A 255 20.45 38.68 -37.69
C ARG A 255 20.84 40.13 -37.93
N THR A 256 20.70 41.00 -36.92
CA THR A 256 21.04 42.42 -37.04
C THR A 256 22.50 42.73 -36.73
N SER A 257 23.17 41.94 -35.88
CA SER A 257 24.61 42.06 -35.66
C SER A 257 25.38 41.35 -36.77
N LYS A 258 25.64 42.05 -37.88
CA LYS A 258 26.86 41.77 -38.65
C LYS A 258 28.03 42.10 -37.72
N ILE A 259 28.55 41.10 -37.01
CA ILE A 259 29.81 41.24 -36.29
C ILE A 259 30.87 41.42 -37.36
N HIS A 260 31.18 42.69 -37.67
CA HIS A 260 32.38 43.05 -38.39
C HIS A 260 33.54 42.83 -37.42
N PHE A 261 34.29 41.75 -37.64
CA PHE A 261 35.66 41.61 -37.15
C PHE A 261 36.58 42.55 -37.94
#